data_AF-A0A8T9S5N5-F1
#
_entry.id   AF-A0A8T9S5N5-F1
#
_cell.length_a   1.000
_cell.length_b   1.000
_cell.length_c   1.000
_cell.angle_alpha   90.00
_cell.angle_beta   90.00
_cell.angle_gamma   90.00
#
_symmetry.space_group_name_H-M   'P 1'
#
loop_
_entity.id
_entity.type
_entity.pdbx_description
1 polymer ?
#
loop_
_entity_poly.entity_id
_entity_poly.type
_entity_poly.pdbx_seq_one_letter_code
_entity_poly.pdbx_strand_id
1 'polypeptide(L)'
;MNNDLSAFDKARTGLWTSLQKHLAAVYEAEAAFAGGVAFAAGTFPFAASAATAEELDLYGQHRRTLRDLFTDETNQLDTLTKAIRQKGYAEDEKKQLYLLLLGYMDIAAAVFARLHTDVPASLPKDEELAETTARFARVQKFARLNVKGLPGLL
;
A
#
# COMPACT_ATOMS: atom_id res chain seq x y z
N MET A 1 20.17 -9.59 33.77
CA MET A 1 18.90 -10.15 33.28
C MET A 1 18.99 -10.19 31.77
N ASN A 2 19.10 -11.38 31.17
CA ASN A 2 19.03 -11.52 29.72
C ASN A 2 17.58 -11.26 29.30
N ASN A 3 17.36 -10.18 28.56
CA ASN A 3 16.05 -9.83 28.03
C ASN A 3 15.81 -10.66 26.75
N ASP A 4 15.59 -11.97 26.92
CA ASP A 4 15.28 -12.84 25.79
C ASP A 4 13.85 -12.58 25.32
N LEU A 5 13.72 -11.72 24.31
CA LEU A 5 12.47 -11.47 23.62
C LEU A 5 11.86 -12.79 23.12
N SER A 6 10.56 -12.96 23.34
CA SER A 6 9.83 -14.12 22.83
C SER A 6 9.92 -14.22 21.31
N ALA A 7 9.67 -15.41 20.75
CA ALA A 7 9.62 -15.58 19.30
C ALA A 7 8.57 -14.67 18.64
N PHE A 8 7.45 -14.42 19.33
CA PHE A 8 6.44 -13.47 18.90
C PHE A 8 6.96 -12.03 18.94
N ASP A 9 7.62 -11.60 20.02
CA ASP A 9 8.14 -10.23 20.13
C ASP A 9 9.18 -9.92 19.04
N LYS A 10 10.03 -10.90 18.71
CA LYS A 10 10.97 -10.80 17.59
C LYS A 10 10.23 -10.64 16.26
N ALA A 11 9.20 -11.44 16.02
CA ALA A 11 8.39 -11.35 14.80
C ALA A 11 7.64 -10.02 14.68
N ARG A 12 7.03 -9.54 15.78
CA ARG A 12 6.33 -8.26 15.85
C ARG A 12 7.27 -7.09 15.62
N THR A 13 8.44 -7.09 16.26
CA THR A 13 9.46 -6.04 16.09
C THR A 13 10.03 -6.04 14.67
N GLY A 14 10.29 -7.23 14.12
CA GLY A 14 10.73 -7.39 12.74
C GLY A 14 9.71 -6.89 11.73
N LEU A 15 8.44 -7.25 11.91
CA LEU A 15 7.33 -6.75 11.08
C LEU A 15 7.24 -5.22 11.17
N TRP A 16 7.21 -4.65 12.37
CA TRP A 16 7.15 -3.21 12.57
C TRP A 16 8.29 -2.48 11.84
N THR A 17 9.53 -2.94 12.02
CA THR A 17 10.71 -2.37 11.38
C THR A 17 10.62 -2.47 9.86
N SER A 18 10.12 -3.59 9.34
CA SER A 18 9.89 -3.77 7.91
C SER A 18 8.86 -2.75 7.41
N LEU A 19 7.70 -2.65 8.07
CA LEU A 19 6.63 -1.73 7.67
C LEU A 19 7.11 -0.28 7.68
N GLN A 20 7.94 0.13 8.64
CA GLN A 20 8.52 1.48 8.65
C GLN A 20 9.38 1.76 7.40
N LYS A 21 10.16 0.76 6.93
CA LYS A 21 10.96 0.90 5.70
C LYS A 21 10.08 1.02 4.46
N HIS A 22 9.05 0.17 4.36
CA HIS A 22 8.09 0.23 3.26
C HIS A 22 7.34 1.57 3.26
N LEU A 23 6.95 2.07 4.44
CA LEU A 23 6.27 3.35 4.58
C LEU A 23 7.16 4.53 4.12
N ALA A 24 8.47 4.47 4.38
CA ALA A 24 9.41 5.46 3.86
C ALA A 24 9.44 5.46 2.32
N ALA A 25 9.46 4.29 1.68
CA ALA A 25 9.40 4.17 0.23
C ALA A 25 8.08 4.68 -0.35
N VAL A 26 6.96 4.39 0.32
CA VAL A 26 5.63 4.92 -0.05
C VAL A 26 5.60 6.44 0.00
N TYR A 27 6.12 7.05 1.06
CA TYR A 27 6.17 8.52 1.16
C TYR A 27 7.15 9.18 0.19
N GLU A 28 8.26 8.52 -0.13
CA GLU A 28 9.17 9.00 -1.17
C GLU A 28 8.48 9.00 -2.55
N ALA A 29 7.80 7.91 -2.89
CA ALA A 29 7.02 7.82 -4.13
C ALA A 29 5.86 8.83 -4.15
N GLU A 30 5.19 9.05 -3.01
CA GLU A 30 4.15 10.08 -2.87
C GLU A 30 4.69 11.48 -3.17
N ALA A 31 5.84 11.84 -2.57
CA ALA A 31 6.46 13.14 -2.76
C ALA A 31 6.88 13.36 -4.22
N ALA A 32 7.48 12.33 -4.84
CA ALA A 32 7.83 12.37 -6.26
C ALA A 32 6.59 12.54 -7.15
N PHE A 33 5.53 11.78 -6.89
CA PHE A 33 4.27 11.89 -7.63
C PHE A 33 3.60 13.25 -7.43
N ALA A 34 3.62 13.82 -6.22
CA ALA A 34 3.14 15.16 -5.94
C ALA A 34 3.91 16.22 -6.74
N GLY A 35 5.24 16.08 -6.87
CA GLY A 35 6.05 16.92 -7.75
C GLY A 35 5.64 16.80 -9.22
N GLY A 36 5.38 15.56 -9.68
CA GLY A 36 4.94 15.28 -11.05
C GLY A 36 3.58 15.87 -11.42
N VAL A 37 2.72 16.15 -10.45
CA VAL A 37 1.39 16.78 -10.67
C VAL A 37 1.31 18.23 -10.21
N ALA A 38 2.44 18.84 -9.80
CA ALA A 38 2.44 20.19 -9.24
C ALA A 38 1.89 21.25 -10.22
N PHE A 39 2.12 21.07 -11.53
CA PHE A 39 1.61 21.95 -12.59
C PHE A 39 0.07 22.04 -12.60
N ALA A 40 -0.62 20.98 -12.15
CA ALA A 40 -2.09 20.94 -12.14
C ALA A 40 -2.69 21.73 -10.98
N ALA A 41 -1.88 22.20 -10.02
CA ALA A 41 -2.31 23.01 -8.87
C ALA A 41 -3.54 22.45 -8.13
N GLY A 42 -3.65 21.11 -8.01
CA GLY A 42 -4.78 20.43 -7.37
C GLY A 42 -6.07 20.37 -8.21
N THR A 43 -6.05 20.85 -9.45
CA THR A 43 -7.19 20.81 -10.36
C THR A 43 -7.19 19.49 -11.14
N PHE A 44 -8.05 18.57 -10.71
CA PHE A 44 -8.22 17.26 -11.34
C PHE A 44 -9.68 16.99 -11.74
N PRO A 45 -9.93 16.29 -12.86
CA PRO A 45 -8.91 15.84 -13.81
C PRO A 45 -8.30 17.00 -14.61
N PHE A 46 -7.00 16.94 -14.91
CA PHE A 46 -6.32 18.01 -15.65
C PHE A 46 -6.42 17.82 -17.17
N ALA A 47 -6.40 18.93 -17.92
CA ALA A 47 -6.29 18.88 -19.38
C ALA A 47 -4.81 18.73 -19.78
N ALA A 48 -4.47 17.76 -20.62
CA ALA A 48 -3.07 17.56 -21.07
C ALA A 48 -2.51 18.79 -21.80
N SER A 49 -3.37 19.59 -22.46
CA SER A 49 -2.99 20.85 -23.10
C SER A 49 -2.62 21.97 -22.13
N ALA A 50 -2.85 21.79 -20.83
CA ALA A 50 -2.48 22.75 -19.78
C ALA A 50 -1.06 22.53 -19.25
N ALA A 51 -0.34 21.52 -19.75
CA ALA A 51 1.01 21.14 -19.33
C ALA A 51 1.98 21.14 -20.51
N THR A 52 3.25 21.35 -20.21
CA THR A 52 4.35 21.15 -21.15
C THR A 52 4.62 19.65 -21.37
N ALA A 53 5.33 19.33 -22.45
CA ALA A 53 5.71 17.95 -22.74
C ALA A 53 6.61 17.34 -21.63
N GLU A 54 7.50 18.15 -21.05
CA GLU A 54 8.38 17.73 -19.95
C GLU A 54 7.59 17.40 -18.68
N GLU A 55 6.60 18.22 -18.33
CA GLU A 55 5.71 17.98 -17.18
C GLU A 55 4.87 16.71 -17.36
N LEU A 56 4.35 16.48 -18.57
CA LEU A 56 3.59 15.27 -18.87
C LEU A 56 4.45 14.01 -18.83
N ASP A 57 5.70 14.08 -19.30
CA ASP A 57 6.62 12.95 -19.23
C ASP A 57 7.00 12.64 -17.77
N LEU A 58 7.33 13.67 -16.98
CA LEU A 58 7.65 13.53 -15.56
C LEU A 58 6.47 12.94 -14.77
N TYR A 59 5.25 13.46 -14.98
CA TYR A 59 4.03 12.87 -14.45
C TYR A 59 3.91 11.39 -14.82
N GLY A 60 4.11 11.06 -16.10
CA GLY A 60 4.02 9.69 -16.59
C GLY A 60 5.04 8.76 -15.92
N GLN A 61 6.28 9.21 -15.73
CA GLN A 61 7.33 8.48 -15.02
C GLN A 61 6.94 8.22 -13.56
N HIS A 62 6.60 9.27 -12.81
CA HIS A 62 6.25 9.13 -11.40
C HIS A 62 4.98 8.32 -11.18
N ARG A 63 3.98 8.43 -12.07
CA ARG A 63 2.79 7.59 -12.03
C ARG A 63 3.13 6.12 -12.18
N ARG A 64 4.01 5.77 -13.13
CA ARG A 64 4.46 4.38 -13.32
C ARG A 64 5.18 3.87 -12.08
N THR A 65 6.12 4.63 -11.53
CA THR A 65 6.82 4.27 -10.29
C THR A 65 5.85 4.02 -9.13
N LEU A 66 4.87 4.90 -8.92
CA LEU A 66 3.88 4.75 -7.85
C LEU A 66 2.98 3.52 -8.07
N ARG A 67 2.59 3.25 -9.32
CA ARG A 67 1.81 2.07 -9.70
C ARG A 67 2.58 0.77 -9.48
N ASP A 68 3.84 0.73 -9.89
CA ASP A 68 4.68 -0.47 -9.74
C ASP A 68 4.92 -0.76 -8.25
N LEU A 69 5.19 0.30 -7.45
CA LEU A 69 5.26 0.19 -6.00
C LEU A 69 3.95 -0.32 -5.39
N PHE A 70 2.79 0.14 -5.87
CA PHE A 70 1.49 -0.37 -5.38
C PHE A 70 1.34 -1.87 -5.61
N THR A 71 1.75 -2.36 -6.78
CA THR A 71 1.75 -3.78 -7.11
C THR A 71 2.67 -4.57 -6.18
N ASP A 72 3.90 -4.10 -5.99
CA ASP A 72 4.89 -4.77 -5.13
C ASP A 72 4.44 -4.81 -3.66
N GLU A 73 3.97 -3.68 -3.13
CA GLU A 73 3.42 -3.60 -1.77
C GLU A 73 2.22 -4.52 -1.59
N THR A 74 1.32 -4.59 -2.57
CA THR A 74 0.16 -5.48 -2.51
C THR A 74 0.57 -6.95 -2.49
N ASN A 75 1.57 -7.34 -3.28
CA ASN A 75 2.10 -8.71 -3.29
C ASN A 75 2.79 -9.08 -1.97
N GLN A 76 3.55 -8.13 -1.42
CA GLN A 76 4.22 -8.31 -0.13
C GLN A 76 3.20 -8.45 1.01
N LEU A 77 2.16 -7.62 1.02
CA LEU A 77 1.08 -7.68 2.00
C LEU A 77 0.30 -9.00 1.92
N ASP A 78 0.01 -9.48 0.72
CA ASP A 78 -0.61 -10.80 0.52
C ASP A 78 0.27 -11.93 1.10
N THR A 79 1.57 -11.86 0.86
CA THR A 79 2.55 -12.82 1.41
C THR A 79 2.58 -12.78 2.94
N LEU A 80 2.65 -11.57 3.53
CA LEU A 80 2.69 -11.37 4.98
C LEU A 80 1.39 -11.85 5.65
N THR A 81 0.23 -11.54 5.09
CA THR A 81 -1.06 -11.96 5.66
C THR A 81 -1.22 -13.48 5.67
N LYS A 82 -0.74 -14.17 4.62
CA LYS A 82 -0.69 -15.65 4.58
C LYS A 82 0.32 -16.21 5.57
N ALA A 83 1.49 -15.61 5.69
CA ALA A 83 2.51 -16.04 6.65
C ALA A 83 2.00 -15.95 8.09
N ILE A 84 1.35 -14.84 8.48
CA ILE A 84 0.76 -14.68 9.82
C ILE A 84 -0.27 -15.79 10.11
N ARG A 85 -1.14 -16.12 9.14
CA ARG A 85 -2.16 -17.16 9.29
C ARG A 85 -1.53 -18.52 9.62
N GLN A 86 -0.45 -18.86 8.93
CA GLN A 86 0.21 -20.17 9.01
C GLN A 86 1.10 -20.34 10.25
N LYS A 87 1.57 -19.25 10.87
CA LYS A 87 2.42 -19.33 12.05
C LYS A 87 1.65 -19.84 13.27
N GLY A 88 2.33 -20.62 14.11
CA GLY A 88 1.78 -21.17 15.35
C GLY A 88 1.67 -20.19 16.52
N TYR A 89 1.52 -18.89 16.25
CA TYR A 89 1.29 -17.87 17.28
C TYR A 89 -0.11 -18.04 17.88
N ALA A 90 -0.30 -17.56 19.11
CA ALA A 90 -1.62 -17.51 19.71
C ALA A 90 -2.55 -16.60 18.87
N GLU A 91 -3.86 -16.83 18.95
CA GLU A 91 -4.82 -16.06 18.15
C GLU A 91 -4.74 -14.55 18.43
N ASP A 92 -4.59 -14.14 19.68
CA ASP A 92 -4.45 -12.72 20.03
C ASP A 92 -3.13 -12.11 19.55
N GLU A 93 -2.06 -12.91 19.48
CA GLU A 93 -0.78 -12.50 18.88
C GLU A 93 -0.92 -12.30 17.36
N LYS A 94 -1.62 -13.21 16.66
CA LYS A 94 -1.92 -13.03 15.22
C LYS A 94 -2.75 -11.79 14.98
N LYS A 95 -3.76 -11.52 15.81
CA LYS A 95 -4.58 -10.30 15.71
C LYS A 95 -3.71 -9.04 15.83
N GLN A 96 -2.73 -9.02 16.75
CA GLN A 96 -1.79 -7.89 16.86
C GLN A 96 -1.00 -7.68 15.56
N LEU A 97 -0.52 -8.75 14.91
CA LEU A 97 0.19 -8.64 13.64
C LEU A 97 -0.73 -8.15 12.50
N TYR A 98 -1.97 -8.62 12.45
CA TYR A 98 -2.94 -8.12 11.47
C TYR A 98 -3.32 -6.65 11.70
N LEU A 99 -3.44 -6.20 12.95
CA LEU A 99 -3.67 -4.80 13.27
C LEU A 99 -2.52 -3.91 12.79
N LEU A 100 -1.27 -4.35 12.96
CA LEU A 100 -0.10 -3.65 12.43
C LEU A 100 -0.15 -3.55 10.89
N LEU A 101 -0.47 -4.65 10.21
CA LEU A 101 -0.64 -4.64 8.76
C LEU A 101 -1.76 -3.70 8.30
N LEU A 102 -2.90 -3.69 9.01
CA LEU A 102 -4.03 -2.81 8.67
C LEU A 102 -3.67 -1.33 8.84
N GLY A 103 -2.98 -0.98 9.91
CA GLY A 103 -2.50 0.40 10.11
C GLY A 103 -1.61 0.86 8.95
N TYR A 104 -0.69 0.00 8.50
CA TYR A 104 0.11 0.27 7.30
C TYR A 104 -0.74 0.41 6.03
N MET A 105 -1.65 -0.56 5.79
CA MET A 105 -2.52 -0.57 4.60
C MET A 105 -3.38 0.69 4.52
N ASP A 106 -3.93 1.16 5.64
CA ASP A 106 -4.79 2.34 5.64
C ASP A 106 -4.01 3.62 5.25
N ILE A 107 -2.73 3.73 5.67
CA ILE A 107 -1.86 4.83 5.23
C ILE A 107 -1.50 4.69 3.75
N ALA A 108 -1.03 3.50 3.34
CA ALA A 108 -0.64 3.25 1.95
C ALA A 108 -1.82 3.44 0.98
N ALA A 109 -3.04 3.08 1.39
CA ALA A 109 -4.25 3.27 0.60
C ALA A 109 -4.52 4.74 0.27
N ALA A 110 -4.26 5.66 1.22
CA ALA A 110 -4.43 7.10 0.98
C ALA A 110 -3.48 7.61 -0.11
N VAL A 111 -2.24 7.11 -0.11
CA VAL A 111 -1.24 7.46 -1.13
C VAL A 111 -1.60 6.85 -2.48
N PHE A 112 -1.90 5.55 -2.53
CA PHE A 112 -2.20 4.87 -3.81
C PHE A 112 -3.54 5.27 -4.42
N ALA A 113 -4.48 5.81 -3.63
CA ALA A 113 -5.70 6.41 -4.16
C ALA A 113 -5.42 7.54 -5.17
N ARG A 114 -4.27 8.21 -5.05
CA ARG A 114 -3.86 9.30 -5.95
C ARG A 114 -3.64 8.86 -7.40
N LEU A 115 -3.37 7.56 -7.64
CA LEU A 115 -3.31 6.98 -8.99
C LEU A 115 -4.65 7.05 -9.74
N HIS A 116 -5.75 7.26 -9.01
CA HIS A 116 -7.12 7.36 -9.53
C HIS A 116 -7.67 8.80 -9.48
N THR A 117 -7.20 9.63 -8.54
CA THR A 117 -7.71 11.01 -8.38
C THR A 117 -6.88 12.04 -9.15
N ASP A 118 -5.56 11.88 -9.17
CA ASP A 118 -4.64 12.91 -9.69
C ASP A 118 -4.31 12.60 -11.16
N VAL A 119 -5.35 12.51 -11.99
CA VAL A 119 -5.29 11.98 -13.37
C VAL A 119 -5.66 13.01 -14.44
N PRO A 120 -5.22 12.83 -15.70
CA PRO A 120 -5.71 13.64 -16.81
C PRO A 120 -7.17 13.30 -17.14
N ALA A 121 -7.85 14.22 -17.84
CA ALA A 121 -9.24 14.05 -18.29
C ALA A 121 -9.44 12.85 -19.21
N SER A 122 -8.38 12.43 -19.91
CA SER A 122 -8.36 11.22 -20.71
C SER A 122 -7.12 10.40 -20.35
N LEU A 123 -7.34 9.28 -19.65
CA LEU A 123 -6.32 8.30 -19.33
C LEU A 123 -6.76 6.93 -19.90
N PRO A 124 -5.89 6.22 -20.65
CA PRO A 124 -6.18 4.85 -21.05
C PRO A 124 -6.47 3.97 -19.84
N LYS A 125 -7.34 2.97 -20.02
CA LYS A 125 -7.61 2.01 -18.95
C LYS A 125 -6.35 1.23 -18.61
N ASP A 126 -6.05 1.17 -17.32
CA ASP A 126 -4.90 0.48 -16.74
C ASP A 126 -5.41 -0.79 -16.03
N GLU A 127 -5.47 -1.91 -16.77
CA GLU A 127 -6.00 -3.19 -16.25
C GLU A 127 -5.15 -3.71 -15.09
N GLU A 128 -3.83 -3.52 -15.15
CA GLU A 128 -2.91 -3.92 -14.08
C GLU A 128 -3.23 -3.16 -12.79
N LEU A 129 -3.40 -1.83 -12.86
CA LEU A 129 -3.81 -1.04 -11.71
C LEU A 129 -5.18 -1.47 -11.15
N ALA A 130 -6.13 -1.82 -12.02
CA ALA A 130 -7.45 -2.30 -11.60
C ALA A 130 -7.35 -3.65 -10.86
N GLU A 131 -6.55 -4.58 -11.38
CA GLU A 131 -6.30 -5.87 -10.75
C GLU A 131 -5.58 -5.74 -9.40
N THR A 132 -4.55 -4.88 -9.33
CA THR A 132 -3.82 -4.58 -8.09
C THR A 132 -4.76 -3.94 -7.06
N THR A 133 -5.60 -2.98 -7.46
CA THR A 133 -6.60 -2.36 -6.58
C THR A 133 -7.56 -3.40 -6.00
N ALA A 134 -8.07 -4.31 -6.84
CA ALA A 134 -8.95 -5.38 -6.40
C ALA A 134 -8.24 -6.37 -5.46
N ARG A 135 -6.97 -6.69 -5.72
CA ARG A 135 -6.14 -7.56 -4.88
C ARG A 135 -5.89 -6.91 -3.51
N PHE A 136 -5.50 -5.65 -3.49
CA PHE A 136 -5.28 -4.89 -2.26
C PHE A 136 -6.53 -4.87 -1.38
N ALA A 137 -7.69 -4.59 -1.96
CA ALA A 137 -8.96 -4.62 -1.23
C ALA A 137 -9.28 -6.01 -0.63
N ARG A 138 -8.96 -7.10 -1.35
CA ARG A 138 -9.11 -8.47 -0.84
C ARG A 138 -8.19 -8.75 0.34
N VAL A 139 -6.92 -8.33 0.26
CA VAL A 139 -5.92 -8.51 1.33
C VAL A 139 -6.33 -7.73 2.58
N GLN A 140 -6.77 -6.46 2.42
CA GLN A 140 -7.26 -5.64 3.53
C GLN A 140 -8.51 -6.24 4.18
N LYS A 141 -9.47 -6.74 3.37
CA LYS A 141 -10.66 -7.45 3.87
C LYS A 141 -10.26 -8.70 4.65
N PHE A 142 -9.32 -9.49 4.14
CA PHE A 142 -8.84 -10.69 4.80
C PHE A 142 -8.22 -10.37 6.17
N ALA A 143 -7.33 -9.37 6.26
CA ALA A 143 -6.74 -8.94 7.53
C ALA A 143 -7.83 -8.46 8.53
N ARG A 144 -8.81 -7.67 8.08
CA ARG A 144 -9.95 -7.22 8.91
C ARG A 144 -10.77 -8.38 9.47
N LEU A 145 -11.03 -9.42 8.67
CA LEU A 145 -11.79 -10.59 9.11
C LEU A 145 -11.05 -11.37 10.21
N ASN A 146 -9.73 -11.53 10.06
CA ASN A 146 -8.90 -12.20 11.06
C ASN A 146 -8.82 -11.42 12.38
N VAL A 147 -8.82 -10.07 12.34
CA VAL A 147 -8.90 -9.25 13.56
C VAL A 147 -10.25 -9.42 14.27
N LYS A 148 -11.36 -9.41 13.52
CA LYS A 148 -12.70 -9.54 14.09
C LYS A 148 -12.98 -10.92 14.69
N GLY A 149 -12.12 -11.91 14.43
CA GLY A 149 -12.28 -13.27 14.95
C GLY A 149 -13.55 -13.95 14.45
N LEU A 150 -14.08 -13.56 13.27
CA LEU A 150 -15.23 -14.22 12.67
C LEU A 150 -14.82 -15.64 12.27
N PRO A 151 -15.28 -16.70 12.98
CA PRO A 151 -14.98 -18.07 12.61
C PRO A 151 -15.73 -18.36 11.30
N GLY A 152 -15.03 -18.87 10.27
CA GLY A 152 -15.70 -19.49 9.12
C GLY A 152 -15.98 -18.61 7.89
N LEU A 153 -15.28 -17.49 7.68
CA LEU A 153 -15.25 -16.84 6.37
C LEU A 153 -13.93 -17.08 5.66
N LEU A 154 -13.65 -18.36 5.38
CA LEU A 154 -12.89 -18.92 4.24
C LEU A 154 -12.87 -20.44 4.36
#